data_AF-A0A1C2AH60-F1
#
_entry.id   AF-A0A1C2AH60-F1
#
_cell.length_a   1.000
_cell.length_b   1.000
_cell.length_c   1.000
_cell.angle_alpha   90.00
_cell.angle_beta   90.00
_cell.angle_gamma   90.00
#
_symmetry.space_group_name_H-M   'P 1'
#
loop_
_entity.id
_entity.type
_entity.pdbx_description
1 polymer ?
#
loop_
_entity_poly.entity_id
_entity_poly.type
_entity_poly.pdbx_seq_one_letter_code
_entity_poly.pdbx_strand_id
1 'polypeptide(L)'
;MLKILEDLVTLARERKSKPVEGSYTNKLLEDKFLAKEKVLEEINELIEAVEQDTNKIHEAADVLYHLIMYLEKSGIKIEEVMDELSSRKK
;
A
#
# COMPACT_ATOMS: atom_id res chain seq x y z
N MET A 1 10.48 13.35 -4.60
CA MET A 1 9.13 12.94 -5.05
C MET A 1 8.66 11.65 -4.37
N LEU A 2 9.52 10.63 -4.19
CA LEU A 2 9.13 9.35 -3.55
C LEU A 2 9.14 9.35 -2.01
N LYS A 3 9.58 10.44 -1.37
CA LYS A 3 9.68 10.54 0.09
C LYS A 3 8.39 10.18 0.83
N ILE A 4 7.22 10.53 0.28
CA ILE A 4 5.93 10.16 0.89
C ILE A 4 5.74 8.63 0.96
N LEU A 5 6.19 7.88 -0.05
CA LEU A 5 6.12 6.41 -0.02
C LEU A 5 7.10 5.84 1.01
N GLU A 6 8.29 6.41 1.13
CA GLU A 6 9.26 6.05 2.18
C GLU A 6 8.69 6.32 3.60
N ASP A 7 8.00 7.45 3.77
CA ASP A 7 7.34 7.82 5.02
C ASP A 7 6.21 6.83 5.36
N LEU A 8 5.42 6.38 4.36
CA LEU A 8 4.37 5.37 4.55
C LEU A 8 4.94 3.99 4.93
N VAL A 9 6.04 3.58 4.31
CA VAL A 9 6.75 2.34 4.65
C VAL A 9 7.29 2.42 6.07
N THR A 10 7.88 3.56 6.44
CA THR A 10 8.36 3.82 7.80
C THR A 10 7.22 3.76 8.80
N LEU A 11 6.09 4.40 8.51
CA LEU A 11 4.87 4.34 9.32
C LEU A 11 4.38 2.90 9.50
N ALA A 12 4.36 2.08 8.44
CA ALA A 12 3.95 0.68 8.53
C ALA A 12 4.84 -0.11 9.51
N ARG A 13 6.16 0.06 9.39
CA ARG A 13 7.16 -0.60 10.25
C ARG A 13 7.09 -0.10 11.69
N GLU A 14 6.88 1.19 11.89
CA GLU A 14 6.62 1.77 13.20
C GLU A 14 5.36 1.18 13.83
N ARG A 15 4.25 1.06 13.09
CA ARG A 15 3.00 0.47 13.59
C ARG A 15 3.13 -1.02 13.89
N LYS A 16 3.97 -1.76 13.18
CA LYS A 16 4.32 -3.15 13.53
C LYS A 16 5.12 -3.25 14.84
N SER A 17 6.07 -2.33 15.06
CA SER A 17 6.93 -2.35 16.26
C SER A 17 6.28 -1.73 17.50
N LYS A 18 5.42 -0.72 17.30
CA LYS A 18 4.67 0.00 18.33
C LYS A 18 3.20 0.09 17.90
N PRO A 19 2.42 -0.98 18.11
CA PRO A 19 1.01 -1.01 17.73
C PRO A 19 0.22 0.09 18.44
N VAL A 20 -0.70 0.72 17.69
CA VAL A 20 -1.66 1.68 18.22
C VAL A 20 -3.04 1.06 18.15
N GLU A 21 -3.63 0.83 19.32
CA GLU A 21 -4.95 0.24 19.44
C GLU A 21 -6.00 1.06 18.67
N GLY A 22 -6.86 0.36 17.93
CA GLY A 22 -7.91 0.99 17.11
C GLY A 22 -7.43 1.62 15.79
N SER A 23 -6.12 1.72 15.54
CA SER A 23 -5.59 2.28 14.29
C SER A 23 -5.96 1.40 13.09
N TYR A 24 -6.46 2.03 12.01
CA TYR A 24 -6.75 1.34 10.76
C TYR A 24 -5.51 0.66 10.17
N THR A 25 -4.35 1.33 10.20
CA THR A 25 -3.07 0.78 9.77
C THR A 25 -2.73 -0.51 10.52
N ASN A 26 -2.93 -0.54 11.85
CA ASN A 26 -2.67 -1.74 12.63
C ASN A 26 -3.62 -2.89 12.26
N LYS A 27 -4.90 -2.62 11.99
CA LYS A 27 -5.86 -3.65 11.53
C LYS A 27 -5.37 -4.34 10.24
N LEU A 28 -4.91 -3.56 9.25
CA LEU A 28 -4.36 -4.09 8.00
C LEU A 28 -3.06 -4.89 8.25
N LEU A 29 -2.21 -4.42 9.16
CA LEU A 29 -0.94 -5.07 9.50
C LEU A 29 -1.12 -6.29 10.42
N GLU A 30 -2.29 -6.49 11.01
CA GLU A 30 -2.63 -7.65 11.82
C GLU A 30 -3.35 -8.73 10.99
N ASP A 31 -4.20 -8.31 10.06
CA ASP A 31 -4.98 -9.21 9.20
C ASP A 31 -4.53 -9.14 7.72
N LYS A 32 -3.79 -10.18 7.30
CA LYS A 32 -3.34 -10.32 5.91
C LYS A 32 -4.50 -10.51 4.93
N PHE A 33 -5.58 -11.16 5.34
CA PHE A 33 -6.74 -11.37 4.47
C PHE A 33 -7.43 -10.03 4.21
N LEU A 34 -7.69 -9.23 5.26
CA LEU A 34 -8.24 -7.88 5.12
C LEU A 34 -7.36 -6.99 4.22
N ALA A 35 -6.04 -6.99 4.43
CA ALA A 35 -5.13 -6.21 3.60
C ALA A 35 -5.18 -6.62 2.12
N LYS A 36 -5.28 -7.93 1.83
CA LYS A 36 -5.43 -8.45 0.46
C LYS A 36 -6.76 -8.03 -0.16
N GLU A 37 -7.87 -8.14 0.56
CA GLU A 37 -9.19 -7.73 0.06
C GLU A 37 -9.21 -6.24 -0.28
N LYS A 38 -8.66 -5.38 0.59
CA LYS A 38 -8.54 -3.94 0.28
C LYS A 38 -7.72 -3.68 -0.98
N VAL A 39 -6.57 -4.34 -1.17
CA VAL A 39 -5.79 -4.18 -2.42
C VAL A 39 -6.63 -4.50 -3.66
N LEU A 40 -7.46 -5.55 -3.61
CA LEU A 40 -8.32 -5.91 -4.74
C LEU A 40 -9.44 -4.88 -4.96
N GLU A 41 -10.04 -4.39 -3.88
CA GLU A 41 -11.07 -3.34 -3.90
C GLU A 41 -10.53 -2.06 -4.56
N GLU A 42 -9.43 -1.51 -4.03
CA GLU A 42 -8.85 -0.25 -4.50
C GLU A 42 -8.39 -0.32 -5.96
N ILE A 43 -7.89 -1.47 -6.41
CA ILE A 43 -7.50 -1.65 -7.82
C ILE A 43 -8.74 -1.60 -8.73
N ASN A 44 -9.86 -2.20 -8.33
CA ASN A 44 -11.10 -2.14 -9.11
C ASN A 44 -11.66 -0.70 -9.12
N GLU A 45 -11.66 -0.03 -7.98
CA GLU A 45 -12.12 1.37 -7.86
C GLU A 45 -11.24 2.31 -8.69
N LEU A 46 -9.92 2.12 -8.70
CA LEU A 46 -9.02 2.87 -9.57
C LEU A 46 -9.32 2.65 -11.05
N ILE A 47 -9.56 1.41 -11.47
CA ILE A 47 -9.90 1.10 -12.88
C ILE A 47 -11.20 1.82 -13.26
N GLU A 48 -12.24 1.67 -12.44
CA GLU A 48 -13.53 2.34 -12.67
C GLU A 48 -13.39 3.87 -12.71
N ALA A 49 -12.64 4.45 -11.76
CA ALA A 49 -12.43 5.89 -11.68
C ALA A 49 -11.64 6.45 -12.87
N VAL A 50 -10.73 5.64 -13.45
CA VAL A 50 -10.02 6.00 -14.68
C VAL A 50 -10.95 5.93 -15.89
N GLU A 51 -11.77 4.87 -16.00
CA GLU A 51 -12.73 4.70 -17.10
C GLU A 51 -13.79 5.79 -17.12
N GLN A 52 -14.24 6.23 -15.94
CA GLN A 52 -15.28 7.25 -15.78
C GLN A 52 -14.73 8.68 -15.67
N ASP A 53 -13.40 8.86 -15.68
CA ASP A 53 -12.70 10.14 -15.48
C ASP A 53 -13.09 10.86 -14.16
N THR A 54 -13.28 10.10 -13.08
CA THR A 54 -13.66 10.60 -11.75
C THR A 54 -12.44 10.72 -10.83
N ASN A 55 -12.55 10.33 -9.55
CA ASN A 55 -11.58 10.54 -8.47
C ASN A 55 -10.27 9.73 -8.59
N LYS A 56 -9.80 9.42 -9.81
CA LYS A 56 -8.63 8.57 -10.11
C LYS A 56 -7.36 8.86 -9.31
N ILE A 57 -7.11 10.10 -8.88
CA ILE A 57 -5.94 10.42 -8.04
C ILE A 57 -6.10 9.88 -6.62
N HIS A 58 -7.31 9.92 -6.08
CA HIS A 58 -7.64 9.38 -4.76
C HIS A 58 -7.45 7.87 -4.75
N GLU A 59 -8.09 7.18 -5.68
CA GLU A 59 -8.00 5.72 -5.80
C GLU A 59 -6.55 5.25 -6.06
N ALA A 60 -5.78 6.01 -6.85
CA ALA A 60 -4.37 5.70 -7.07
C ALA A 60 -3.53 5.82 -5.79
N ALA A 61 -3.87 6.79 -4.91
CA ALA A 61 -3.22 6.93 -3.62
C ALA A 61 -3.59 5.77 -2.68
N ASP A 62 -4.85 5.35 -2.68
CA ASP A 62 -5.33 4.25 -1.84
C ASP A 62 -4.75 2.90 -2.28
N VAL A 63 -4.64 2.65 -3.59
CA VAL A 63 -3.90 1.49 -4.13
C VAL A 63 -2.47 1.45 -3.58
N LEU A 64 -1.75 2.58 -3.64
CA LEU A 64 -0.36 2.62 -3.14
C LEU A 64 -0.28 2.38 -1.64
N TYR A 65 -1.16 3.01 -0.86
CA TYR A 65 -1.21 2.84 0.60
C TYR A 65 -1.49 1.38 0.98
N HIS A 66 -2.55 0.80 0.42
CA HIS A 66 -2.97 -0.57 0.72
C HIS A 66 -1.97 -1.60 0.24
N LEU A 67 -1.34 -1.38 -0.92
CA LEU A 67 -0.27 -2.24 -1.41
C LEU A 67 0.94 -2.23 -0.47
N ILE A 68 1.38 -1.07 0.03
CA ILE A 68 2.48 -1.00 1.00
C ILE A 68 2.14 -1.79 2.27
N MET A 69 0.94 -1.62 2.83
CA MET A 69 0.53 -2.36 4.02
C MET A 69 0.51 -3.88 3.78
N TYR A 70 0.00 -4.31 2.63
CA TYR A 70 -0.05 -5.72 2.26
C TYR A 70 1.34 -6.34 2.06
N LEU A 71 2.27 -5.62 1.42
CA LEU A 71 3.66 -6.05 1.23
C LEU A 71 4.37 -6.19 2.58
N GLU A 72 4.27 -5.16 3.43
CA GLU A 72 4.87 -5.16 4.77
C GLU A 72 4.29 -6.25 5.68
N LYS A 73 2.98 -6.51 5.59
CA LYS A 73 2.35 -7.67 6.27
C LYS A 73 2.83 -9.00 5.70
N SER A 74 3.07 -9.07 4.39
CA SER A 74 3.54 -10.28 3.72
C SER A 74 5.05 -10.52 3.87
N GLY A 75 5.78 -9.61 4.53
CA GLY A 75 7.22 -9.71 4.70
C GLY A 75 8.02 -9.42 3.42
N ILE A 76 7.39 -8.81 2.42
CA ILE A 76 8.02 -8.38 1.17
C ILE A 76 8.52 -6.96 1.37
N LYS A 77 9.82 -6.74 1.24
CA LYS A 77 10.40 -5.41 1.43
C LYS A 77 10.18 -4.56 0.19
N ILE A 78 9.74 -3.31 0.37
CA ILE A 78 9.60 -2.38 -0.74
C ILE A 78 10.94 -2.16 -1.47
N GLU A 79 12.05 -2.24 -0.74
CA GLU A 79 13.38 -2.12 -1.28
C GLU A 79 13.65 -3.19 -2.37
N GLU A 80 13.24 -4.45 -2.13
CA GLU A 80 13.37 -5.54 -3.10
C GLU A 80 12.50 -5.30 -4.34
N VAL A 81 11.30 -4.73 -4.16
CA VAL A 81 10.43 -4.33 -5.28
C VAL A 81 11.04 -3.21 -6.10
N MET A 82 11.69 -2.23 -5.45
CA MET A 82 12.36 -1.12 -6.13
C MET A 82 13.58 -1.58 -6.94
N ASP A 83 14.34 -2.56 -6.42
CA ASP A 83 15.44 -3.18 -7.16
C ASP A 83 14.93 -3.90 -8.43
N GLU A 84 13.85 -4.67 -8.29
CA GLU A 84 13.17 -5.32 -9.41
C GLU A 84 12.65 -4.30 -10.44
N LEU A 85 12.00 -3.21 -10.00
CA LEU A 85 11.55 -2.13 -10.88
C LEU A 85 12.71 -1.41 -11.57
N SER A 86 13.83 -1.22 -10.88
CA SER A 86 15.05 -0.63 -11.45
C SER A 86 15.58 -1.47 -12.62
N SER A 87 15.52 -2.80 -12.50
CA SER A 87 15.94 -3.73 -13.56
C SER A 87 15.09 -3.62 -14.83
N ARG A 88 13.85 -3.12 -14.73
CA ARG A 88 12.90 -2.92 -15.84
C ARG A 88 13.08 -1.61 -16.59
N LYS A 89 13.87 -0.67 -16.06
CA LYS A 89 14.18 0.63 -16.70
C LYS A 89 15.25 0.54 -17.80
N LYS A 90 15.46 -0.64 -18.39
CA LYS A 90 16.39 -0.83 -19.51
C LYS A 90 15.86 -0.17 -20.78
#